data_AF-A0A0A5FWF7-F1
#
_entry.id   AF-A0A0A5FWF7-F1
#
_cell.length_a   1.000
_cell.length_b   1.000
_cell.length_c   1.000
_cell.angle_alpha   90.00
_cell.angle_beta   90.00
_cell.angle_gamma   90.00
#
_symmetry.space_group_name_H-M   'P 1'
#
loop_
_entity.id
_entity.type
_entity.pdbx_description
1 polymer ?
#
loop_
_entity_poly.entity_id
_entity_poly.type
_entity_poly.pdbx_seq_one_letter_code
_entity_poly.pdbx_strand_id
1 'polypeptide(L)'
;MAKPITMIKRVTMSKEEMKLQKQERLENKLAENSESLEKVVELMKVLDDAGALDILVSLVRHRDDALENITKEANKERYAKVLENLSGFLFLLGELDVEKVTTLTGRINKGMEGAIQGSETEERTSVLDLAKALKDPEINRGITMMLHMLKGLGKQPEK
;
A
#
# COMPACT_ATOMS: atom_id res chain seq x y z
N MET A 1 -80.74 -7.18 16.10
CA MET A 1 -79.82 -8.19 16.69
C MET A 1 -79.09 -8.87 15.55
N ALA A 2 -77.75 -8.81 15.51
CA ALA A 2 -76.95 -9.42 14.45
C ALA A 2 -76.72 -10.91 14.72
N LYS A 3 -76.79 -11.75 13.68
CA LYS A 3 -76.61 -13.20 13.78
C LYS A 3 -75.16 -13.56 14.13
N PRO A 4 -74.91 -14.61 14.94
CA PRO A 4 -73.56 -15.00 15.33
C PRO A 4 -72.76 -15.53 14.12
N ILE A 5 -71.48 -15.19 14.06
CA ILE A 5 -70.55 -15.68 13.04
C ILE A 5 -70.23 -17.15 13.34
N THR A 6 -70.67 -18.06 12.47
CA THR A 6 -70.55 -19.51 12.66
C THR A 6 -69.37 -20.14 11.93
N MET A 7 -68.58 -19.36 11.17
CA MET A 7 -67.45 -19.92 10.41
C MET A 7 -66.31 -18.91 10.29
N ILE A 8 -65.19 -19.18 10.97
CA ILE A 8 -63.93 -18.45 10.78
C ILE A 8 -63.09 -19.26 9.79
N LYS A 9 -63.07 -18.85 8.52
CA LYS A 9 -62.14 -19.41 7.52
C LYS A 9 -60.75 -18.84 7.80
N ARG A 10 -59.87 -19.65 8.41
CA ARG A 10 -58.43 -19.31 8.47
C ARG A 10 -57.87 -19.40 7.06
N VAL A 11 -57.46 -18.28 6.51
CA VAL A 11 -56.70 -18.24 5.26
C VAL A 11 -55.29 -18.72 5.59
N THR A 12 -55.05 -20.03 5.46
CA THR A 12 -53.71 -20.60 5.50
C THR A 12 -53.13 -20.48 4.10
N MET A 13 -52.27 -19.49 3.88
CA MET A 13 -51.55 -19.36 2.62
C MET A 13 -50.76 -20.64 2.34
N SER A 14 -50.89 -21.16 1.13
CA SER A 14 -50.13 -22.32 0.68
C SER A 14 -48.64 -21.97 0.57
N LYS A 15 -47.76 -22.98 0.54
CA LYS A 15 -46.32 -22.75 0.33
C LYS A 15 -46.02 -22.04 -0.99
N GLU A 16 -46.83 -22.29 -2.02
CA GLU A 16 -46.70 -21.64 -3.33
C GLU A 16 -47.12 -20.17 -3.26
N GLU A 17 -48.22 -19.85 -2.57
CA GLU A 17 -48.67 -18.48 -2.36
C GLU A 17 -47.66 -17.66 -1.54
N MET A 18 -47.02 -18.27 -0.52
CA MET A 18 -45.93 -17.63 0.22
C MET A 18 -44.68 -17.41 -0.63
N LYS A 19 -44.39 -18.31 -1.57
CA LYS A 19 -43.25 -18.15 -2.49
C LYS A 19 -43.50 -17.01 -3.47
N LEU A 20 -44.69 -16.95 -4.06
CA LEU A 20 -45.11 -15.87 -4.97
C LEU A 20 -45.05 -14.51 -4.28
N GLN A 21 -45.63 -14.40 -3.08
CA GLN A 21 -45.63 -13.15 -2.32
C GLN A 21 -44.21 -12.71 -1.92
N LYS A 22 -43.31 -13.66 -1.62
CA LYS A 22 -41.90 -13.36 -1.39
C LYS A 22 -41.18 -12.87 -2.65
N GLN A 23 -41.48 -13.45 -3.82
CA GLN A 23 -40.93 -13.01 -5.10
C GLN A 23 -41.37 -11.60 -5.44
N GLU A 24 -42.68 -11.33 -5.41
CA GLU A 24 -43.26 -10.01 -5.67
C GLU A 24 -42.71 -8.94 -4.72
N ARG A 25 -42.57 -9.28 -3.43
CA ARG A 25 -41.94 -8.39 -2.45
C ARG A 25 -40.45 -8.15 -2.73
N LEU A 26 -39.72 -9.15 -3.22
CA LEU A 26 -38.32 -9.00 -3.58
C LEU A 26 -38.19 -8.12 -4.83
N GLU A 27 -39.01 -8.37 -5.86
CA GLU A 27 -39.06 -7.61 -7.10
C GLU A 27 -39.34 -6.13 -6.84
N ASN A 28 -40.33 -5.81 -6.01
CA ASN A 28 -40.63 -4.43 -5.63
C ASN A 28 -39.46 -3.77 -4.90
N LYS A 29 -38.82 -4.48 -3.96
CA LYS A 29 -37.64 -3.94 -3.26
C LYS A 29 -36.44 -3.73 -4.17
N LEU A 30 -36.22 -4.62 -5.14
CA LEU A 30 -35.14 -4.49 -6.13
C LEU A 30 -35.43 -3.31 -7.06
N ALA A 31 -36.68 -3.15 -7.49
CA ALA A 31 -37.11 -2.03 -8.34
C ALA A 31 -36.97 -0.67 -7.63
N GLU A 32 -37.37 -0.59 -6.36
CA GLU A 32 -37.23 0.63 -5.53
C GLU A 32 -35.76 1.01 -5.27
N ASN A 33 -34.84 0.04 -5.26
CA ASN A 33 -33.43 0.26 -4.94
C ASN A 33 -32.50 0.05 -6.15
N SER A 34 -33.05 0.06 -7.36
CA SER A 34 -32.34 -0.28 -8.61
C SER A 34 -31.04 0.52 -8.79
N GLU A 35 -31.08 1.83 -8.57
CA GLU A 35 -29.90 2.71 -8.68
C GLU A 35 -28.81 2.38 -7.64
N SER A 36 -29.22 2.07 -6.40
CA SER A 36 -28.26 1.72 -5.34
C SER A 36 -27.61 0.35 -5.61
N LEU A 37 -28.38 -0.59 -6.16
CA LEU A 37 -27.88 -1.91 -6.56
C LEU A 37 -26.92 -1.80 -7.74
N GLU A 38 -27.22 -0.93 -8.71
CA GLU A 38 -26.32 -0.65 -9.82
C GLU A 38 -24.97 -0.12 -9.33
N LYS A 39 -24.97 0.84 -8.39
CA LYS A 39 -23.74 1.36 -7.75
C LYS A 39 -22.96 0.29 -6.99
N VAL A 40 -23.65 -0.65 -6.32
CA VAL A 40 -22.99 -1.76 -5.64
C VAL A 40 -22.32 -2.70 -6.64
N VAL A 41 -22.99 -3.01 -7.75
CA VAL A 41 -22.43 -3.85 -8.82
C VAL A 41 -21.23 -3.15 -9.48
N GLU A 42 -21.34 -1.84 -9.72
CA GLU A 42 -20.24 -1.04 -10.26
C GLU A 42 -19.04 -1.01 -9.31
N LEU A 43 -19.25 -0.77 -8.01
CA LEU A 43 -18.20 -0.84 -7.00
C LEU A 43 -17.53 -2.22 -6.98
N MET A 44 -18.31 -3.31 -7.03
CA MET A 44 -17.76 -4.66 -7.08
C MET A 44 -16.88 -4.86 -8.32
N LYS A 45 -17.29 -4.37 -9.49
CA LYS A 45 -16.47 -4.44 -10.72
C LYS A 45 -15.18 -3.66 -10.58
N VAL A 46 -15.24 -2.41 -10.08
CA VAL A 46 -14.03 -1.58 -9.87
C VAL A 46 -13.05 -2.26 -8.92
N LEU A 47 -13.56 -2.85 -7.83
CA LEU A 47 -12.73 -3.58 -6.88
C LEU A 47 -12.17 -4.88 -7.46
N ASP A 48 -12.92 -5.58 -8.32
CA ASP A 48 -12.49 -6.81 -8.98
C ASP A 48 -11.40 -6.52 -10.03
N ASP A 49 -11.61 -5.50 -10.88
CA ASP A 49 -10.65 -5.04 -11.88
C ASP A 49 -9.33 -4.57 -11.25
N ALA A 50 -9.40 -3.97 -10.05
CA ALA A 50 -8.24 -3.57 -9.28
C ALA A 50 -7.55 -4.73 -8.52
N GLY A 51 -8.08 -5.96 -8.59
CA GLY A 51 -7.62 -7.11 -7.81
C GLY A 51 -7.87 -6.97 -6.30
N ALA A 52 -8.65 -5.99 -5.88
CA ALA A 52 -8.92 -5.67 -4.48
C ALA A 52 -10.08 -6.49 -3.90
N LEU A 53 -11.02 -6.96 -4.73
CA LEU A 53 -12.19 -7.70 -4.26
C LEU A 53 -11.79 -9.00 -3.55
N ASP A 54 -10.88 -9.78 -4.12
CA ASP A 54 -10.38 -11.02 -3.52
C ASP A 54 -9.65 -10.77 -2.18
N ILE A 55 -8.89 -9.68 -2.10
CA ILE A 55 -8.19 -9.27 -0.87
C ILE A 55 -9.21 -8.94 0.22
N LEU A 56 -10.22 -8.11 -0.11
CA LEU A 56 -11.27 -7.71 0.82
C LEU A 56 -12.09 -8.92 1.30
N VAL A 57 -12.48 -9.81 0.39
CA VAL A 57 -13.20 -11.05 0.75
C VAL A 57 -12.36 -11.94 1.65
N SER A 58 -11.08 -12.10 1.34
CA SER A 58 -10.15 -12.92 2.13
C SER A 58 -9.92 -12.33 3.52
N LEU A 59 -9.80 -11.00 3.62
CA LEU A 59 -9.69 -10.28 4.90
C LEU A 59 -10.93 -10.48 5.77
N VAL A 60 -12.12 -10.38 5.19
CA VAL A 60 -13.39 -10.58 5.91
C VAL A 60 -13.56 -12.02 6.36
N ARG A 61 -13.19 -13.00 5.51
CA ARG A 61 -13.25 -14.43 5.86
C ARG A 61 -12.31 -14.81 6.99
N HIS A 62 -11.10 -14.25 6.99
CA HIS A 62 -10.08 -14.53 8.00
C HIS A 62 -9.95 -13.40 9.01
N ARG A 63 -11.04 -12.65 9.26
CA ARG A 63 -10.96 -11.42 10.07
C ARG A 63 -10.37 -11.67 11.45
N ASP A 64 -10.68 -12.80 12.07
CA ASP A 64 -10.26 -13.09 13.44
C ASP A 64 -8.74 -13.39 13.46
N ASP A 65 -8.26 -14.25 12.56
CA ASP A 65 -6.82 -14.57 12.42
C ASP A 65 -6.00 -13.38 11.90
N ALA A 66 -6.52 -12.63 10.93
CA ALA A 66 -5.85 -11.50 10.33
C ALA A 66 -5.72 -10.35 11.33
N LEU A 67 -6.80 -9.99 12.03
CA LEU A 67 -6.77 -8.92 13.02
C LEU A 67 -5.94 -9.34 14.24
N GLU A 68 -6.00 -10.59 14.68
CA GLU A 68 -5.16 -11.06 15.79
C GLU A 68 -3.67 -10.96 15.45
N ASN A 69 -3.26 -11.44 14.28
CA ASN A 69 -1.86 -11.40 13.85
C ASN A 69 -1.37 -9.98 13.60
N ILE A 70 -2.15 -9.15 12.91
CA ILE A 70 -1.80 -7.73 12.68
C ILE A 70 -1.67 -6.99 14.01
N THR A 71 -2.62 -7.18 14.93
CA THR A 71 -2.60 -6.47 16.22
C THR A 71 -1.44 -6.97 17.09
N LYS A 72 -1.17 -8.28 17.14
CA LYS A 72 0.01 -8.82 17.83
C LYS A 72 1.31 -8.29 17.24
N GLU A 73 1.43 -8.26 15.91
CA GLU A 73 2.65 -7.82 15.24
C GLU A 73 2.85 -6.31 15.39
N ALA A 74 1.80 -5.51 15.16
CA ALA A 74 1.84 -4.06 15.28
C ALA A 74 2.16 -3.59 16.72
N ASN A 75 1.76 -4.35 17.74
CA ASN A 75 2.08 -4.07 19.13
C ASN A 75 3.49 -4.49 19.56
N LYS A 76 4.28 -5.14 18.70
CA LYS A 76 5.68 -5.43 19.05
C LYS A 76 6.48 -4.12 19.06
N GLU A 77 7.30 -3.95 20.09
CA GLU A 77 8.16 -2.77 20.27
C GLU A 77 9.01 -2.45 19.03
N ARG A 78 9.43 -3.48 18.27
CA ARG A 78 10.21 -3.31 17.02
C ARG A 78 9.49 -2.46 15.97
N TYR A 79 8.17 -2.37 15.99
CA TYR A 79 7.36 -1.59 15.04
C TYR A 79 6.80 -0.31 15.64
N ALA A 80 6.85 -0.13 16.96
CA ALA A 80 6.32 1.06 17.63
C ALA A 80 6.90 2.36 17.04
N LYS A 81 8.22 2.40 16.82
CA LYS A 81 8.89 3.57 16.20
C LYS A 81 8.51 3.79 14.74
N VAL A 82 8.24 2.73 13.98
CA VAL A 82 7.84 2.86 12.58
C VAL A 82 6.44 3.43 12.50
N LEU A 83 5.53 2.95 13.36
CA LEU A 83 4.15 3.44 13.44
C LEU A 83 4.09 4.89 13.95
N GLU A 84 4.87 5.21 14.99
CA GLU A 84 5.00 6.57 15.53
C GLU A 84 5.47 7.57 14.45
N ASN A 85 6.40 7.16 13.59
CA ASN A 85 6.97 8.01 12.55
C ASN A 85 6.32 7.81 11.17
N LEU A 86 5.24 7.03 11.06
CA LEU A 86 4.67 6.66 9.77
C LEU A 86 4.22 7.88 8.96
N SER A 87 3.56 8.84 9.61
CA SER A 87 3.16 10.10 8.98
C SER A 87 4.38 10.89 8.51
N GLY A 88 5.43 10.98 9.33
CA GLY A 88 6.68 11.63 8.96
C GLY A 88 7.35 10.99 7.74
N PHE A 89 7.35 9.65 7.66
CA PHE A 89 7.84 8.94 6.48
C PHE A 89 6.98 9.20 5.24
N LEU A 90 5.66 9.25 5.37
CA LEU A 90 4.76 9.57 4.24
C LEU A 90 4.99 10.99 3.71
N PHE A 91 5.17 11.98 4.60
CA PHE A 91 5.51 13.34 4.19
C PHE A 91 6.88 13.39 3.51
N LEU A 92 7.89 12.74 4.10
CA LEU A 92 9.22 12.66 3.49
C LEU A 92 9.17 12.04 2.10
N LEU A 93 8.40 10.96 1.90
CA LEU A 93 8.22 10.34 0.58
C LEU A 93 7.59 11.30 -0.44
N GLY A 94 6.71 12.20 -0.02
CA GLY A 94 6.14 13.24 -0.88
C GLY A 94 7.11 14.38 -1.21
N GLU A 95 8.05 14.67 -0.32
CA GLU A 95 9.08 15.72 -0.52
C GLU A 95 10.32 15.20 -1.26
N LEU A 96 10.53 13.88 -1.30
CA LEU A 96 11.68 13.27 -1.95
C LEU A 96 11.59 13.35 -3.48
N ASP A 97 12.65 13.87 -4.08
CA ASP A 97 12.86 13.81 -5.52
C ASP A 97 13.36 12.40 -5.91
N VAL A 98 12.43 11.57 -6.38
CA VAL A 98 12.67 10.17 -6.76
C VAL A 98 13.73 10.04 -7.85
N GLU A 99 13.82 10.98 -8.78
CA GLU A 99 14.81 10.96 -9.87
C GLU A 99 16.22 11.18 -9.33
N LYS A 100 16.39 12.14 -8.41
CA LYS A 100 17.67 12.40 -7.74
C LYS A 100 18.10 11.22 -6.88
N VAL A 101 17.17 10.64 -6.11
CA VAL A 101 17.45 9.46 -5.27
C VAL A 101 17.88 8.27 -6.14
N THR A 102 17.19 8.01 -7.24
CA THR A 102 17.53 6.94 -8.19
C THR A 102 18.92 7.15 -8.79
N THR A 103 19.21 8.37 -9.22
CA THR A 103 20.52 8.74 -9.78
C THR A 103 21.65 8.55 -8.78
N LEU A 104 21.46 9.00 -7.54
CA LEU A 104 22.44 8.84 -6.47
C LEU A 104 22.68 7.36 -6.15
N THR A 105 21.61 6.58 -6.04
CA THR A 105 21.67 5.15 -5.77
C THR A 105 22.41 4.40 -6.88
N GLY A 106 22.14 4.72 -8.15
CA GLY A 106 22.86 4.15 -9.28
C GLY A 106 24.36 4.45 -9.26
N ARG A 107 24.76 5.65 -8.81
CA ARG A 107 26.19 6.01 -8.63
C ARG A 107 26.85 5.24 -7.49
N ILE A 108 26.13 5.07 -6.37
CA ILE A 108 26.63 4.30 -5.21
C ILE A 108 26.83 2.84 -5.62
N ASN A 109 25.86 2.22 -6.30
CA ASN A 109 25.96 0.83 -6.75
C ASN A 109 27.18 0.61 -7.67
N LYS A 110 27.39 1.50 -8.65
CA LYS A 110 28.60 1.43 -9.51
C LYS A 110 29.90 1.59 -8.70
N GLY A 111 29.91 2.44 -7.69
CA GLY A 111 31.06 2.59 -6.79
C GLY A 111 31.33 1.32 -5.99
N MET A 112 30.28 0.63 -5.52
CA MET A 112 30.40 -0.67 -4.84
C MET A 112 30.95 -1.75 -5.77
N GLU A 113 30.45 -1.83 -7.01
CA GLU A 113 30.97 -2.75 -8.02
C GLU A 113 32.47 -2.51 -8.27
N GLY A 114 32.88 -1.26 -8.44
CA GLY A 114 34.30 -0.90 -8.60
C GLY A 114 35.15 -1.22 -7.38
N ALA A 115 34.62 -1.04 -6.16
CA ALA A 115 35.32 -1.40 -4.92
C ALA A 115 35.54 -2.92 -4.80
N ILE A 116 34.55 -3.72 -5.18
CA ILE A 116 34.66 -5.18 -5.21
C ILE A 116 35.72 -5.60 -6.23
N GLN A 117 35.66 -5.09 -7.47
CA GLN A 117 36.64 -5.40 -8.51
C GLN A 117 38.06 -4.99 -8.12
N GLY A 118 38.22 -3.82 -7.49
CA GLY A 118 39.53 -3.38 -6.98
C GLY A 118 40.06 -4.26 -5.84
N SER A 119 39.17 -4.81 -5.01
CA SER A 119 39.54 -5.70 -3.90
C SER A 119 40.01 -7.10 -4.33
N GLU A 120 39.74 -7.50 -5.58
CA GLU A 120 40.23 -8.75 -6.17
C GLU A 120 41.71 -8.67 -6.58
N THR A 121 42.30 -7.46 -6.55
CA THR A 121 43.72 -7.23 -6.83
C THR A 121 44.51 -7.10 -5.52
N GLU A 122 45.65 -7.80 -5.40
CA GLU A 122 46.54 -7.67 -4.21
C GLU A 122 47.39 -6.39 -4.24
N GLU A 123 47.30 -5.58 -5.30
CA GLU A 123 48.10 -4.37 -5.47
C GLU A 123 47.66 -3.26 -4.51
N ARG A 124 48.63 -2.76 -3.73
CA ARG A 124 48.40 -1.66 -2.79
C ARG A 124 48.59 -0.33 -3.50
N THR A 125 47.67 0.60 -3.29
CA THR A 125 47.80 1.98 -3.77
C THR A 125 48.96 2.68 -3.06
N SER A 126 49.98 3.11 -3.79
CA SER A 126 51.09 3.90 -3.23
C SER A 126 50.75 5.40 -3.16
N VAL A 127 51.57 6.18 -2.44
CA VAL A 127 51.41 7.65 -2.36
C VAL A 127 51.53 8.31 -3.74
N LEU A 128 52.37 7.76 -4.62
CA LEU A 128 52.50 8.26 -5.99
C LEU A 128 51.24 7.97 -6.82
N ASP A 129 50.63 6.80 -6.62
CA ASP A 129 49.41 6.41 -7.30
C ASP A 129 48.22 7.26 -6.85
N LEU A 130 48.15 7.62 -5.56
CA LEU A 130 47.20 8.62 -5.06
C LEU A 130 47.37 9.97 -5.74
N ALA A 131 48.61 10.45 -5.89
CA ALA A 131 48.87 11.72 -6.56
C ALA A 131 48.47 11.70 -8.05
N LYS A 132 48.62 10.55 -8.73
CA LYS A 132 48.13 10.34 -10.09
C LYS A 132 46.61 10.26 -10.14
N ALA A 133 46.00 9.54 -9.20
CA ALA A 133 44.55 9.38 -9.07
C ALA A 133 43.82 10.73 -8.92
N LEU A 134 44.42 11.71 -8.23
CA LEU A 134 43.83 13.05 -8.14
C LEU A 134 43.73 13.79 -9.49
N LYS A 135 44.56 13.40 -10.47
CA LYS A 135 44.52 13.93 -11.84
C LYS A 135 43.60 13.12 -12.76
N ASP A 136 43.18 11.92 -12.33
CA ASP A 136 42.21 11.13 -13.06
C ASP A 136 40.84 11.83 -13.06
N PRO A 137 40.21 12.02 -14.23
CA PRO A 137 38.96 12.78 -14.33
C PRO A 137 37.78 12.13 -13.60
N GLU A 138 37.73 10.80 -13.50
CA GLU A 138 36.63 10.08 -12.85
C GLU A 138 36.76 10.17 -11.33
N ILE A 139 37.97 9.94 -10.81
CA ILE A 139 38.28 10.07 -9.38
C ILE A 139 38.09 11.52 -8.91
N ASN A 140 38.60 12.48 -9.68
CA ASN A 140 38.45 13.91 -9.39
C ASN A 140 36.97 14.33 -9.33
N ARG A 141 36.15 13.84 -10.27
CA ARG A 141 34.70 14.10 -10.28
C ARG A 141 34.01 13.50 -9.04
N GLY A 142 34.41 12.32 -8.60
CA GLY A 142 33.90 11.69 -7.37
C GLY A 142 34.23 12.51 -6.12
N ILE A 143 35.49 12.94 -5.98
CA ILE A 143 35.94 13.80 -4.88
C ILE A 143 35.19 15.13 -4.89
N THR A 144 35.06 15.76 -6.05
CA THR A 144 34.33 17.02 -6.22
C THR A 144 32.87 16.87 -5.81
N MET A 145 32.21 15.80 -6.24
CA MET A 145 30.83 15.49 -5.85
C MET A 145 30.70 15.35 -4.33
N MET A 146 31.63 14.64 -3.68
CA MET A 146 31.65 14.48 -2.22
C MET A 146 31.81 15.82 -1.50
N LEU A 147 32.74 16.67 -1.95
CA LEU A 147 32.94 18.01 -1.38
C LEU A 147 31.68 18.88 -1.53
N HIS A 148 31.00 18.84 -2.68
CA HIS A 148 29.75 19.56 -2.88
C HIS A 148 28.61 19.02 -2.02
N MET A 149 28.54 17.70 -1.83
CA MET A 149 27.57 17.07 -0.92
C MET A 149 27.80 17.53 0.51
N LEU A 150 29.04 17.49 1.01
CA LEU A 150 29.42 17.98 2.33
C LEU A 150 29.09 19.46 2.50
N LYS A 151 29.37 20.28 1.47
CA LYS A 151 29.00 21.71 1.46
C LYS A 151 27.48 21.91 1.54
N GLY A 152 26.69 21.03 0.91
CA GLY A 152 25.23 21.04 0.98
C GLY A 152 24.70 20.66 2.37
N LEU A 153 25.25 19.59 2.96
CA LEU A 153 24.88 19.13 4.31
C LEU A 153 25.16 20.18 5.39
N GLY A 154 26.20 21.00 5.21
CA GLY A 154 26.54 22.10 6.12
C GLY A 154 25.72 23.37 5.94
N LYS A 155 24.83 23.46 4.93
CA LYS A 155 23.96 24.63 4.77
C LYS A 155 22.86 24.59 5.82
N GLN A 156 22.66 25.70 6.54
CA GLN A 156 21.50 25.84 7.42
C GLN A 156 20.23 25.85 6.58
N PRO A 157 19.15 25.17 7.01
CA PRO A 157 17.86 25.31 6.37
C PRO A 157 17.42 26.77 6.44
N GLU A 158 16.99 27.34 5.31
CA GLU A 158 16.37 28.67 5.32
C GLU A 158 15.09 28.60 6.17
N LYS A 159 14.93 29.59 7.06
CA LYS A 159 13.80 29.69 8.00
C LYS A 159 12.52 30.13 7.29
#